data_AF-A0A7S1EHH2-F1
#
_entry.id   AF-A0A7S1EHH2-F1
#
_cell.length_a   1.000
_cell.length_b   1.000
_cell.length_c   1.000
_cell.angle_alpha   90.00
_cell.angle_beta   90.00
_cell.angle_gamma   90.00
#
_symmetry.space_group_name_H-M   'P 1'
#
loop_
_entity.id
_entity.type
_entity.pdbx_description
1 polymer ?
#
loop_
_entity_poly.entity_id
_entity_poly.type
_entity_poly.pdbx_seq_one_letter_code
_entity_poly.pdbx_strand_id
1 'polypeptide(L)'
;LFERLARVTEQQLSQRHLTTVGPYYSLLSPFDQEQMMGIAESHAVRALEKVEWMLPMLPPTFGVEIEPPLSRIRVGYIMADFRHHVTAHLLQTVFLRHDPERFEVFCYALNPS
;
A
#
# COMPACT_ATOMS: atom_id res chain seq x y z
N LEU A 1 14.96 -24.73 -7.06
CA LEU A 1 15.01 -23.52 -6.21
C LEU A 1 13.59 -23.03 -5.87
N PHE A 2 12.75 -22.77 -6.86
CA PHE A 2 11.36 -22.30 -6.68
C PHE A 2 10.49 -23.23 -5.83
N GLU A 3 10.56 -24.55 -6.03
CA GLU A 3 9.79 -25.51 -5.21
C GLU A 3 10.16 -25.46 -3.72
N ARG A 4 11.45 -25.26 -3.41
CA ARG A 4 11.91 -25.12 -2.03
C ARG A 4 11.36 -23.83 -1.41
N LEU A 5 11.34 -22.73 -2.18
CA LEU A 5 10.79 -21.46 -1.75
C LEU A 5 9.28 -21.58 -1.50
N ALA A 6 8.53 -22.15 -2.45
CA ALA A 6 7.09 -22.36 -2.33
C ALA A 6 6.73 -23.17 -1.09
N ARG A 7 7.42 -24.30 -0.85
CA ARG A 7 7.20 -25.15 0.33
C ARG A 7 7.50 -24.42 1.65
N VAL A 8 8.58 -23.64 1.70
CA VAL A 8 8.91 -22.86 2.90
C VAL A 8 7.86 -21.77 3.14
N THR A 9 7.42 -21.10 2.09
CA THR A 9 6.35 -20.09 2.17
C THR A 9 5.04 -20.70 2.63
N GLU A 10 4.64 -21.86 2.11
CA GLU A 10 3.44 -22.58 2.54
C GLU A 10 3.52 -22.99 4.02
N GLN A 11 4.68 -23.47 4.47
CA GLN A 11 4.90 -23.75 5.89
C GLN A 11 4.78 -22.47 6.75
N GLN A 12 5.33 -21.34 6.30
CA GLN A 12 5.22 -20.06 7.00
C GLN A 12 3.76 -19.58 7.07
N LEU A 13 3.02 -19.68 5.96
CA LEU A 13 1.61 -19.31 5.89
C LEU A 13 0.74 -20.14 6.82
N SER A 14 0.93 -21.46 6.85
CA SER A 14 0.17 -22.34 7.76
C SER A 14 0.43 -22.04 9.25
N GLN A 15 1.60 -21.49 9.57
CA GLN A 15 1.96 -21.05 10.92
C GLN A 15 1.62 -19.58 11.20
N ARG A 16 1.00 -18.87 10.25
CA ARG A 16 0.74 -17.42 10.30
C ARG A 16 1.99 -16.58 10.58
N HIS A 17 3.14 -17.03 10.13
CA HIS A 17 4.40 -16.31 10.24
C HIS A 17 4.59 -15.32 9.08
N LEU A 18 5.42 -14.30 9.31
CA LEU A 18 5.92 -13.44 8.23
C LEU A 18 6.64 -14.31 7.20
N THR A 19 6.21 -14.20 5.96
CA THR A 19 6.79 -14.95 4.85
C THR A 19 8.12 -14.34 4.41
N THR A 20 9.06 -15.19 3.98
CA THR A 20 10.35 -14.72 3.43
C THR A 20 10.18 -14.08 2.05
N VAL A 21 9.14 -14.48 1.32
CA VAL A 21 8.78 -13.87 0.03
C VAL A 21 7.97 -12.61 0.30
N GLY A 22 8.38 -11.49 -0.29
CA GLY A 22 7.60 -10.25 -0.22
C GLY A 22 6.44 -10.23 -1.22
N PRO A 23 5.39 -9.41 -1.00
CA PRO A 23 4.23 -9.33 -1.89
C PRO A 23 4.55 -8.95 -3.33
N TYR A 24 5.61 -8.17 -3.57
CA TYR A 24 6.04 -7.85 -4.94
C TYR A 24 6.61 -9.07 -5.66
N TYR A 25 7.42 -9.88 -4.97
CA TYR A 25 8.07 -11.05 -5.56
C TYR A 25 7.10 -12.22 -5.77
N SER A 26 6.00 -12.28 -5.00
CA SER A 26 4.98 -13.30 -5.22
C SER A 26 4.28 -13.13 -6.58
N LEU A 27 4.13 -11.89 -7.08
CA LEU A 27 3.59 -11.61 -8.42
C LEU A 27 4.48 -12.13 -9.57
N LEU A 28 5.77 -12.36 -9.29
CA LEU A 28 6.76 -12.80 -10.27
C LEU A 28 7.08 -14.30 -10.16
N SER A 29 6.42 -14.99 -9.21
CA SER A 29 6.72 -16.37 -8.83
C SER A 29 5.46 -17.24 -8.97
N PRO A 30 5.58 -18.57 -9.05
CA PRO A 30 4.44 -19.46 -9.28
C PRO A 30 3.63 -19.71 -8.00
N PHE A 31 3.04 -18.66 -7.44
CA PHE A 31 2.09 -18.75 -6.32
C PHE A 31 0.65 -18.61 -6.84
N ASP A 32 -0.29 -19.30 -6.20
CA ASP A 32 -1.72 -19.11 -6.46
C ASP A 32 -2.28 -17.87 -5.72
N GLN A 33 -3.57 -17.58 -5.95
CA GLN A 33 -4.23 -16.41 -5.37
C GLN A 33 -4.34 -16.45 -3.85
N GLU A 34 -4.55 -17.65 -3.28
CA GLU A 34 -4.67 -17.83 -1.83
C GLU A 34 -3.31 -17.61 -1.17
N GLN A 35 -2.26 -18.18 -1.73
CA GLN A 35 -0.88 -17.97 -1.29
C GLN A 35 -0.46 -16.50 -1.42
N MET A 36 -0.78 -15.84 -2.53
CA MET A 36 -0.48 -14.42 -2.71
C MET A 36 -1.20 -13.55 -1.67
N MET A 37 -2.46 -13.85 -1.36
CA MET A 37 -3.22 -13.15 -0.31
C MET A 37 -2.58 -13.37 1.06
N GLY A 38 -2.27 -14.62 1.43
CA GLY A 38 -1.63 -14.92 2.72
C GLY A 38 -0.26 -14.26 2.86
N ILE A 39 0.52 -14.17 1.77
CA ILE A 39 1.79 -13.43 1.76
C ILE A 39 1.50 -11.94 2.03
N ALA A 40 0.58 -11.32 1.30
CA ALA A 40 0.21 -9.92 1.50
C ALA A 40 -0.26 -9.63 2.93
N GLU A 41 -1.14 -10.47 3.48
CA GLU A 41 -1.64 -10.37 4.84
C GLU A 41 -0.52 -10.46 5.88
N SER A 42 0.40 -11.43 5.75
CA SER A 42 1.52 -11.60 6.69
C SER A 42 2.41 -10.35 6.77
N HIS A 43 2.64 -9.68 5.64
CA HIS A 43 3.40 -8.42 5.59
C HIS A 43 2.59 -7.23 6.08
N ALA A 44 1.27 -7.19 5.85
CA ALA A 44 0.38 -6.16 6.39
C ALA A 44 0.32 -6.19 7.92
N VAL A 45 0.20 -7.38 8.52
CA VAL A 45 0.27 -7.57 9.98
C VAL A 45 1.60 -7.05 10.52
N ARG A 46 2.73 -7.45 9.89
CA ARG A 46 4.04 -6.96 10.30
C ARG A 46 4.18 -5.44 10.18
N ALA A 47 3.58 -4.83 9.17
CA ALA A 47 3.56 -3.38 9.01
C ALA A 47 2.75 -2.70 10.12
N LEU A 48 1.60 -3.27 10.51
CA LEU A 48 0.80 -2.78 11.62
C LEU A 48 1.57 -2.81 12.93
N GLU A 49 2.21 -3.94 13.27
CA GLU A 49 3.07 -4.06 14.46
C GLU A 49 4.17 -3.00 14.51
N LYS A 50 4.72 -2.62 13.35
CA LYS A 50 5.76 -1.58 13.25
C LYS A 50 5.24 -0.18 13.50
N VAL A 51 3.95 0.09 13.30
CA VAL A 51 3.36 1.42 13.51
C VAL A 51 2.53 1.50 14.78
N GLU A 52 2.20 0.36 15.39
CA GLU A 52 1.35 0.27 16.59
C GLU A 52 1.88 1.13 17.73
N TRP A 53 3.20 1.13 17.97
CA TRP A 53 3.83 1.98 18.99
C TRP A 53 3.79 3.48 18.65
N MET A 54 3.58 3.85 17.38
CA MET A 54 3.44 5.24 16.94
C MET A 54 1.99 5.74 17.00
N LEU A 55 0.99 4.84 17.01
CA LEU A 55 -0.42 5.21 17.05
C LEU A 55 -0.77 6.15 18.22
N PRO A 56 -0.25 5.97 19.46
CA PRO A 56 -0.52 6.90 20.54
C PRO A 56 0.08 8.30 20.35
N MET A 57 1.08 8.43 19.47
CA MET A 57 1.73 9.71 19.14
C MET A 57 1.02 10.46 18.01
N LEU A 58 0.05 9.82 17.35
CA LEU A 58 -0.71 10.47 16.30
C LEU A 58 -1.62 11.56 16.89
N PRO A 59 -1.84 12.66 16.15
CA PRO A 59 -2.78 13.68 16.59
C PRO A 59 -4.15 13.06 16.87
N PRO A 60 -4.89 13.53 17.89
CA PRO A 60 -6.23 13.05 18.21
C PRO A 60 -7.25 13.28 17.07
N THR A 61 -6.89 14.08 16.06
CA THR A 61 -7.67 14.31 14.84
C THR A 61 -7.45 13.24 13.77
N PHE A 62 -6.47 12.33 13.94
CA PHE A 62 -6.20 11.26 12.99
C PHE A 62 -7.35 10.25 12.97
N GLY A 63 -7.96 10.05 11.81
CA GLY A 63 -9.12 9.17 11.65
C GLY A 63 -10.45 9.74 12.18
N VAL A 64 -10.46 10.99 12.66
CA VAL A 64 -11.70 11.69 12.99
C VAL A 64 -12.39 12.12 11.71
N GLU A 65 -13.67 11.82 11.61
CA GLU A 65 -14.54 12.25 10.52
C GLU A 65 -14.60 13.79 10.49
N ILE A 66 -14.11 14.39 9.40
CA ILE A 66 -14.08 15.84 9.23
C ILE A 66 -15.52 16.33 8.96
N GLU A 67 -15.86 17.52 9.48
CA GLU A 67 -17.17 18.16 9.37
C GLU A 67 -17.81 18.10 7.96
N PRO A 68 -19.15 17.98 7.87
CA PRO A 68 -19.88 17.76 6.62
C PRO A 68 -20.07 19.05 5.79
N PRO A 69 -20.38 18.92 4.49
CA PRO A 69 -19.59 18.25 3.47
C PRO A 69 -18.61 19.27 2.86
N LEU A 70 -17.35 18.87 2.69
CA LEU A 70 -16.51 19.53 1.70
C LEU A 70 -17.26 19.44 0.36
N SER A 71 -17.38 20.55 -0.37
CA SER A 71 -18.00 20.57 -1.70
C SER A 71 -17.33 19.60 -2.68
N ARG A 72 -16.13 19.12 -2.33
CA ARG A 72 -15.29 18.21 -3.10
C ARG A 72 -14.71 17.11 -2.24
N ILE A 73 -14.58 15.92 -2.81
CA ILE A 73 -13.87 14.79 -2.21
C ILE A 73 -12.37 15.06 -2.29
N ARG A 74 -11.68 14.98 -1.15
CA ARG A 74 -10.21 15.10 -1.09
C ARG A 74 -9.56 13.76 -1.38
N VAL A 75 -8.67 13.70 -2.35
CA VAL A 75 -7.95 12.48 -2.75
C VAL A 75 -6.45 12.70 -2.57
N GLY A 76 -5.81 11.90 -1.71
CA GLY A 76 -4.36 11.94 -1.49
C GLY A 76 -3.64 10.78 -2.16
N TYR A 77 -2.75 11.05 -3.12
CA TYR A 77 -1.87 10.07 -3.72
C TYR A 77 -0.50 10.10 -3.03
N ILE A 78 -0.12 9.00 -2.37
CA ILE A 78 1.20 8.85 -1.75
C ILE A 78 2.08 8.04 -2.69
N MET A 79 3.22 8.62 -3.11
CA MET A 79 4.16 7.95 -4.01
C MET A 79 5.60 8.12 -3.54
N ALA A 80 6.38 7.03 -3.67
CA ALA A 80 7.81 7.07 -3.38
C ALA A 80 8.53 8.04 -4.32
N ASP A 81 8.15 8.07 -5.60
CA ASP A 81 8.89 8.75 -6.67
C ASP A 81 7.97 9.52 -7.63
N PHE A 82 7.78 10.81 -7.35
CA PHE A 82 7.13 11.77 -8.27
C PHE A 82 8.14 12.32 -9.30
N ARG A 83 8.80 11.41 -10.03
CA ARG A 83 9.81 11.74 -11.05
C ARG A 83 9.46 11.11 -12.39
N HIS A 84 10.35 11.15 -13.36
CA HIS A 84 10.24 10.44 -14.63
C HIS A 84 10.36 8.92 -14.38
N HIS A 85 9.32 8.36 -13.77
CA HIS A 85 9.17 6.97 -13.38
C HIS A 85 7.86 6.43 -13.95
N VAL A 86 7.79 5.13 -14.20
CA VAL A 86 6.68 4.46 -14.90
C VAL A 86 5.32 4.84 -14.30
N THR A 87 5.24 4.90 -12.96
CA THR A 87 4.02 5.25 -12.22
C THR A 87 3.52 6.67 -12.51
N ALA A 88 4.42 7.66 -12.64
CA ALA A 88 4.03 9.04 -12.89
C ALA A 88 3.48 9.23 -14.31
N HIS A 89 4.07 8.55 -15.30
CA HIS A 89 3.56 8.57 -16.68
C HIS A 89 2.17 7.93 -16.80
N LEU A 90 1.92 6.84 -16.08
CA LEU A 90 0.59 6.19 -16.06
C LEU A 90 -0.46 7.07 -15.37
N LEU A 91 -0.10 7.67 -14.23
CA LEU A 91 -1.04 8.47 -13.44
C LEU A 91 -1.29 9.88 -13.99
N GLN A 92 -0.46 10.38 -14.90
CA GLN A 92 -0.65 11.69 -15.52
C GLN A 92 -2.07 11.85 -16.08
N THR A 93 -2.57 10.82 -16.77
CA THR A 93 -3.93 10.84 -17.36
C THR A 93 -5.04 10.78 -16.32
N VAL A 94 -4.79 10.14 -15.16
CA VAL A 94 -5.73 10.07 -14.05
C VAL A 94 -5.87 11.45 -13.40
N PHE A 95 -4.76 12.14 -13.16
CA PHE A 95 -4.78 13.49 -12.58
C PHE A 95 -5.54 14.48 -13.45
N LEU A 96 -5.37 14.39 -14.78
CA LEU A 96 -6.07 15.26 -15.73
C LEU A 96 -7.57 14.97 -15.84
N ARG A 97 -8.04 13.79 -15.42
CA ARG A 97 -9.45 13.37 -15.54
C ARG A 97 -10.26 13.59 -14.26
N HIS A 98 -9.62 14.03 -13.18
CA HIS A 98 -10.36 14.43 -11.99
C HIS A 98 -11.19 15.68 -12.29
N ASP A 99 -12.48 15.61 -12.01
CA ASP A 99 -13.39 16.75 -12.11
C ASP A 99 -13.09 17.73 -10.96
N PRO A 100 -12.57 18.93 -11.24
CA PRO A 100 -12.16 19.89 -10.21
C PRO A 100 -13.35 20.47 -9.42
N GLU A 101 -14.58 20.31 -9.91
CA GLU A 101 -15.81 20.68 -9.18
C GLU A 101 -16.21 19.62 -8.15
N ARG A 102 -15.71 18.39 -8.29
CA ARG A 102 -16.05 17.25 -7.43
C ARG A 102 -14.87 16.74 -6.60
N PHE A 103 -13.64 16.99 -7.03
CA PHE A 103 -12.44 16.45 -6.41
C PHE A 103 -11.39 17.53 -6.14
N GLU A 104 -10.74 17.42 -4.99
CA GLU A 104 -9.55 18.19 -4.63
C GLU A 104 -8.40 17.19 -4.47
N VAL A 105 -7.43 17.21 -5.40
CA VAL A 105 -6.39 16.18 -5.49
C VAL A 105 -5.08 16.68 -4.88
N PHE A 106 -4.50 15.86 -3.99
CA PHE A 106 -3.22 16.09 -3.33
C PHE A 106 -2.23 14.98 -3.70
N CYS A 107 -0.97 15.36 -3.82
CA CYS A 107 0.13 14.48 -4.19
C CYS A 107 1.23 14.58 -3.14
N TYR A 108 1.52 13.47 -2.45
CA TYR A 108 2.55 13.39 -1.42
C TYR A 108 3.72 12.56 -1.94
N ALA A 109 4.86 13.23 -2.17
CA ALA A 109 6.12 12.58 -2.53
C ALA A 109 6.90 12.20 -1.25
N LEU A 110 7.38 10.96 -1.17
CA LEU A 110 8.15 10.50 0.00
C LEU A 110 9.66 10.77 -0.11
N ASN A 111 10.14 11.15 -1.30
CA ASN A 111 11.53 11.52 -1.55
C ASN A 111 11.63 12.98 -2.04
N PRO A 112 12.62 13.76 -1.58
CA PRO A 112 12.93 15.05 -2.18
C PRO A 112 13.47 14.88 -3.60
N SER A 113 13.21 15.88 -4.45
CA SER A 113 13.73 16.00 -5.82
C SER A 113 15.24 16.22 -5.86
#